data_AF-A0AAW9J4X1-F1
#
_entry.id   AF-A0AAW9J4X1-F1
#
_cell.length_a   1.000
_cell.length_b   1.000
_cell.length_c   1.000
_cell.angle_alpha   90.00
_cell.angle_beta   90.00
_cell.angle_gamma   90.00
#
_symmetry.space_group_name_H-M   'P 1'
#
loop_
_entity.id
_entity.type
_entity.pdbx_description
1 polymer ?
#
loop_
_entity_poly.entity_id
_entity_poly.type
_entity_poly.pdbx_seq_one_letter_code
_entity_poly.pdbx_strand_id
1 'polypeptide(L)'
;YIKKIMDLSPQYKNAVLEASKKRSVDIDEEAGVISDAIAYYIINNMRIQILTPGQIVSSAIGQGMNNFTPVQLANYVATLGSGGTRYKVSIVDKVTSPTGEVIKEYKPEVVDKLDIPEDYLQAIKDGMYKVNTSPSNGTAYKSFNNFPIKVGGKTG
;
A
#
# COMPACT_ATOMS: atom_id res chain seq x y z
N TYR A 1 23.75 -8.15 -6.44
CA TYR A 1 22.29 -8.02 -6.46
C TYR A 1 21.82 -7.17 -7.65
N ILE A 2 22.40 -5.97 -7.86
CA ILE A 2 22.09 -5.09 -9.01
C ILE A 2 22.27 -5.76 -10.37
N LYS A 3 23.39 -6.46 -10.62
CA LYS A 3 23.59 -7.26 -11.85
C LYS A 3 22.43 -8.22 -12.13
N LYS A 4 21.97 -8.95 -11.11
CA LYS A 4 20.84 -9.89 -11.21
C LYS A 4 19.52 -9.17 -11.58
N ILE A 5 19.32 -7.94 -11.12
CA ILE A 5 18.17 -7.12 -11.52
C ILE A 5 18.31 -6.67 -12.98
N MET A 6 19.49 -6.21 -13.38
CA MET A 6 19.78 -5.79 -14.75
C MET A 6 19.59 -6.95 -15.74
N ASP A 7 20.04 -8.16 -15.36
CA ASP A 7 19.91 -9.39 -16.14
C ASP A 7 18.48 -9.96 -16.18
N LEU A 8 17.57 -9.48 -15.32
CA LEU A 8 16.17 -9.94 -15.30
C LEU A 8 15.21 -8.89 -15.87
N SER A 9 15.58 -7.61 -15.84
CA SER A 9 14.76 -6.52 -16.35
C SER A 9 14.89 -6.38 -17.88
N PRO A 10 13.79 -6.49 -18.65
CA PRO A 10 13.80 -6.21 -20.07
C PRO A 10 14.19 -4.76 -20.40
N GLN A 11 13.85 -3.81 -19.52
CA GLN A 11 14.20 -2.40 -19.71
C GLN A 11 15.72 -2.21 -19.67
N TYR A 12 16.39 -2.81 -18.67
CA TYR A 12 17.85 -2.71 -18.54
C TYR A 12 18.57 -3.45 -19.66
N LYS A 13 18.10 -4.62 -20.07
CA LYS A 13 18.66 -5.33 -21.23
C LYS A 13 18.62 -4.50 -22.51
N ASN A 14 17.48 -3.88 -22.80
CA ASN A 14 17.34 -3.02 -23.98
C ASN A 14 18.21 -1.78 -23.89
N ALA A 15 18.32 -1.16 -22.71
CA ALA A 15 19.20 -0.01 -22.50
C ALA A 15 20.69 -0.35 -22.72
N VAL A 16 21.14 -1.51 -22.23
CA VAL A 16 22.51 -2.01 -22.42
C VAL A 16 22.77 -2.31 -23.91
N LEU A 17 21.83 -2.95 -24.60
CA LEU A 17 21.94 -3.25 -26.04
C LEU A 17 22.01 -1.98 -26.91
N GLU A 18 21.27 -0.93 -26.56
CA GLU A 18 21.35 0.36 -27.26
C GLU A 18 22.66 1.09 -26.97
N ALA A 19 23.14 1.04 -25.72
CA ALA A 19 24.42 1.63 -25.33
C ALA A 19 25.61 0.93 -26.03
N SER A 20 25.56 -0.41 -26.16
CA SER A 20 26.62 -1.20 -26.79
C SER A 20 26.78 -0.94 -28.28
N LYS A 21 25.79 -0.33 -28.95
CA LYS A 21 25.91 0.09 -30.36
C LYS A 21 26.80 1.32 -30.53
N LYS A 22 27.03 2.11 -29.48
CA LYS A 22 27.74 3.40 -29.52
C LYS A 22 29.07 3.38 -28.77
N ARG A 23 29.26 2.46 -27.83
CA ARG A 23 30.50 2.30 -27.04
C ARG A 23 30.65 0.87 -26.54
N SER A 24 31.86 0.51 -26.09
CA SER A 24 32.06 -0.69 -25.28
C SER A 24 31.37 -0.51 -23.93
N VAL A 25 30.66 -1.55 -23.45
CA VAL A 25 29.92 -1.53 -22.18
C VAL A 25 30.44 -2.66 -21.31
N ASP A 26 30.96 -2.31 -20.13
CA ASP A 26 31.26 -3.27 -19.06
C ASP A 26 30.09 -3.31 -18.07
N ILE A 27 29.42 -4.46 -17.99
CA ILE A 27 28.27 -4.68 -17.11
C ILE A 27 28.67 -4.55 -15.64
N ASP A 28 29.92 -4.84 -15.30
CA ASP A 28 30.43 -4.78 -13.95
C ASP A 28 30.64 -3.34 -13.48
N GLU A 29 31.15 -2.50 -14.38
CA GLU A 29 31.29 -1.06 -14.17
C GLU A 29 29.91 -0.37 -14.08
N GLU A 30 28.99 -0.67 -15.01
CA GLU A 30 27.63 -0.13 -15.01
C GLU A 30 26.84 -0.52 -13.75
N ALA A 31 26.97 -1.78 -13.31
CA ALA A 31 26.36 -2.22 -12.06
C ALA A 31 26.95 -1.52 -10.84
N GLY A 32 28.24 -1.18 -10.87
CA GLY A 32 28.91 -0.36 -9.86
C GLY A 32 28.32 1.05 -9.81
N VAL A 33 28.25 1.74 -10.94
CA VAL A 33 27.68 3.10 -11.06
C VAL A 33 26.22 3.15 -10.58
N ILE A 34 25.41 2.17 -10.97
CA ILE A 34 24.01 2.09 -10.51
C ILE A 34 23.93 1.83 -9.01
N SER A 35 24.78 0.94 -8.49
CA SER A 35 24.85 0.66 -7.05
C SER A 35 25.22 1.91 -6.25
N ASP A 36 26.20 2.67 -6.73
CA ASP A 36 26.65 3.92 -6.10
C ASP A 36 25.58 5.00 -6.17
N ALA A 37 24.88 5.13 -7.31
CA ALA A 37 23.76 6.06 -7.45
C ALA A 37 22.60 5.71 -6.49
N ILE A 38 22.28 4.43 -6.35
CA ILE A 38 21.26 3.95 -5.39
C ILE A 38 21.71 4.24 -3.97
N ALA A 39 22.96 3.92 -3.61
CA ALA A 39 23.50 4.18 -2.28
C ALA A 39 23.51 5.68 -1.96
N TYR A 40 23.95 6.52 -2.91
CA TYR A 40 23.93 7.96 -2.77
C TYR A 40 22.52 8.49 -2.56
N TYR A 41 21.56 8.03 -3.37
CA TYR A 41 20.16 8.40 -3.22
C TYR A 41 19.60 8.00 -1.85
N ILE A 42 19.84 6.78 -1.39
CA ILE A 42 19.35 6.28 -0.09
C ILE A 42 19.95 7.08 1.07
N ILE A 43 21.27 7.33 1.04
CA ILE A 43 21.98 7.96 2.15
C ILE A 43 21.72 9.47 2.19
N ASN A 44 21.79 10.14 1.05
CA ASN A 44 21.80 11.61 1.01
C ASN A 44 20.43 12.20 0.65
N ASN A 45 19.75 11.65 -0.37
CA ASN A 45 18.55 12.29 -0.92
C ASN A 45 17.27 11.82 -0.24
N MET A 46 17.12 10.53 0.02
CA MET A 46 15.89 9.93 0.51
C MET A 46 15.49 10.51 1.87
N ARG A 47 16.45 10.62 2.79
CA ARG A 47 16.21 11.21 4.11
C ARG A 47 15.75 12.67 4.02
N ILE A 48 16.34 13.44 3.10
CA ILE A 48 15.94 14.84 2.89
C ILE A 48 14.55 14.89 2.27
N GLN A 49 14.27 14.08 1.24
CA GLN A 49 12.98 14.05 0.56
C GLN A 49 11.84 13.78 1.53
N ILE A 50 11.94 12.76 2.38
CA ILE A 50 10.90 12.40 3.36
C ILE A 50 10.51 13.58 4.27
N LEU A 51 11.47 14.44 4.60
CA LEU A 51 11.27 15.56 5.54
C LEU A 51 10.96 16.89 4.83
N THR A 52 10.93 16.93 3.50
CA THR A 52 10.60 18.19 2.81
C THR A 52 9.14 18.58 3.07
N PRO A 53 8.84 19.88 3.24
CA PRO A 53 7.46 20.34 3.42
C PRO A 53 6.51 19.87 2.30
N GLY A 54 6.99 19.86 1.05
CA GLY A 54 6.20 19.38 -0.09
C GLY A 54 5.85 17.89 -0.01
N GLN A 55 6.78 17.05 0.47
CA GLN A 55 6.50 15.63 0.71
C GLN A 55 5.56 15.44 1.90
N ILE A 56 5.75 16.17 3.01
CA ILE A 56 4.84 16.09 4.17
C ILE A 56 3.38 16.39 3.76
N VAL A 57 3.17 17.47 2.99
CA VAL A 57 1.83 17.85 2.49
C VAL A 57 1.28 16.79 1.54
N SER A 58 2.12 16.28 0.63
CA SER A 58 1.71 15.23 -0.32
C SER A 58 1.38 13.91 0.39
N SER A 59 2.15 13.54 1.41
CA SER A 59 1.93 12.33 2.20
C SER A 59 0.64 12.39 3.00
N ALA A 60 0.22 13.57 3.47
CA ALA A 60 -1.05 13.74 4.18
C ALA A 60 -2.28 13.39 3.32
N ILE A 61 -2.18 13.48 1.99
CA ILE A 61 -3.24 13.09 1.04
C ILE A 61 -3.00 11.71 0.40
N GLY A 62 -2.04 10.94 0.92
CA GLY A 62 -1.72 9.60 0.40
C GLY A 62 -0.84 9.59 -0.84
N GLN A 63 -0.27 10.74 -1.25
CA GLN A 63 0.65 10.88 -2.38
C GLN A 63 2.11 10.93 -1.90
N GLY A 64 3.04 11.24 -2.82
CA GLY A 64 4.47 11.33 -2.53
C GLY A 64 5.12 9.96 -2.46
N MET A 65 5.82 9.67 -1.38
CA MET A 65 6.51 8.38 -1.19
C MET A 65 5.61 7.26 -0.65
N ASN A 66 4.31 7.52 -0.47
CA ASN A 66 3.35 6.54 0.01
C ASN A 66 3.02 5.52 -1.10
N ASN A 67 3.27 4.24 -0.82
CA ASN A 67 2.87 3.13 -1.68
C ASN A 67 2.24 2.04 -0.81
N PHE A 68 0.93 1.84 -0.95
CA PHE A 68 0.18 0.84 -0.20
C PHE A 68 -0.39 -0.21 -1.13
N THR A 69 -0.33 -1.47 -0.70
CA THR A 69 -1.01 -2.56 -1.40
C THR A 69 -2.52 -2.54 -1.10
N PRO A 70 -3.36 -3.06 -2.01
CA PRO A 70 -4.80 -3.14 -1.77
C PRO A 70 -5.15 -3.89 -0.47
N VAL A 71 -4.40 -4.94 -0.12
CA VAL A 71 -4.62 -5.70 1.11
C VAL A 71 -4.29 -4.88 2.37
N GLN A 72 -3.28 -4.01 2.33
CA GLN A 72 -2.99 -3.08 3.42
C GLN A 72 -4.11 -2.06 3.59
N LEU A 73 -4.65 -1.52 2.50
CA LEU A 73 -5.78 -0.58 2.55
C LEU A 73 -7.06 -1.27 3.07
N ALA A 74 -7.33 -2.50 2.65
CA ALA A 74 -8.47 -3.27 3.16
C ALA A 74 -8.34 -3.52 4.67
N ASN A 75 -7.15 -3.92 5.14
CA ASN A 75 -6.92 -4.12 6.58
C ASN A 75 -7.00 -2.81 7.38
N TYR A 76 -6.53 -1.70 6.80
CA TYR A 76 -6.68 -0.36 7.37
C TYR A 76 -8.15 0.01 7.58
N VAL A 77 -8.99 -0.14 6.54
CA VAL A 77 -10.44 0.14 6.64
C VAL A 77 -11.11 -0.82 7.63
N ALA A 78 -10.74 -2.10 7.65
CA ALA A 78 -11.25 -3.07 8.60
C ALA A 78 -10.89 -2.72 10.06
N THR A 79 -9.69 -2.17 10.29
CA THR A 79 -9.24 -1.69 11.61
C THR A 79 -10.08 -0.51 12.09
N LEU A 80 -10.43 0.43 11.20
CA LEU A 80 -11.36 1.52 11.55
C LEU A 80 -12.78 0.98 11.80
N GLY A 81 -13.23 0.04 10.97
CA GLY A 81 -14.55 -0.60 11.12
C GLY A 81 -14.71 -1.35 12.44
N SER A 82 -13.66 -2.00 12.93
CA SER A 82 -13.63 -2.73 14.20
C SER A 82 -13.47 -1.84 15.43
N GLY A 83 -13.32 -0.52 15.25
CA GLY A 83 -13.10 0.43 16.34
C GLY A 83 -11.66 0.51 16.84
N GLY A 84 -10.68 0.24 15.97
CA GLY A 84 -9.26 0.37 16.28
C GLY A 84 -8.53 -0.97 16.47
N THR A 85 -9.24 -2.11 16.42
CA THR A 85 -8.60 -3.44 16.55
C THR A 85 -8.08 -3.91 15.20
N ARG A 86 -6.76 -4.03 15.05
CA ARG A 86 -6.13 -4.56 13.84
C ARG A 86 -5.96 -6.07 13.96
N TYR A 87 -6.65 -6.80 13.08
CA TYR A 87 -6.51 -8.24 12.98
C TYR A 87 -5.42 -8.62 11.96
N LYS A 88 -4.85 -9.80 12.14
CA LYS A 88 -3.97 -10.42 11.15
C LYS A 88 -4.81 -10.82 9.95
N VAL A 89 -4.36 -10.41 8.76
CA VAL A 89 -5.02 -10.82 7.52
C VAL A 89 -4.78 -12.31 7.31
N SER A 90 -5.88 -13.07 7.16
CA SER A 90 -5.87 -14.48 6.81
C SER A 90 -6.94 -14.74 5.75
N ILE A 91 -6.66 -15.69 4.86
CA ILE A 91 -7.64 -16.25 3.91
C ILE A 91 -8.12 -17.65 4.33
N VAL A 92 -7.47 -18.25 5.32
CA VAL A 92 -7.75 -19.62 5.76
C VAL A 92 -8.54 -19.55 7.06
N ASP A 93 -9.74 -20.11 7.04
CA ASP A 93 -10.62 -20.29 8.20
C ASP A 93 -10.34 -21.63 8.89
N LYS A 94 -10.30 -22.72 8.11
CA LYS A 94 -9.99 -24.07 8.60
C LYS A 94 -9.40 -24.96 7.54
N VAL A 95 -8.72 -26.01 7.98
CA VAL A 95 -8.25 -27.14 7.17
C VAL A 95 -9.07 -28.36 7.57
N THR A 96 -9.69 -29.00 6.59
CA THR A 96 -10.49 -30.20 6.78
C THR A 96 -9.87 -31.41 6.08
N SER A 97 -10.15 -32.60 6.59
CA SER A 97 -9.85 -33.84 5.89
C SER A 97 -10.77 -34.00 4.66
N PRO A 98 -10.47 -34.93 3.73
CA PRO A 98 -11.38 -35.27 2.65
C PRO A 98 -12.76 -35.78 3.13
N THR A 99 -12.84 -36.29 4.36
CA THR A 99 -14.08 -36.77 4.98
C THR A 99 -14.86 -35.67 5.70
N GLY A 100 -14.36 -34.42 5.70
CA GLY A 100 -15.01 -33.27 6.32
C GLY A 100 -14.67 -33.03 7.80
N GLU A 101 -13.77 -33.83 8.37
CA GLU A 101 -13.29 -33.62 9.74
C GLU A 101 -12.40 -32.38 9.82
N VAL A 102 -12.60 -31.53 10.83
CA VAL A 102 -11.77 -30.33 11.04
C VAL A 102 -10.43 -30.74 11.62
N ILE A 103 -9.37 -30.62 10.83
CA ILE A 103 -7.99 -30.90 11.24
C ILE A 103 -7.42 -29.71 12.02
N LYS A 104 -7.74 -28.49 11.57
CA LYS A 104 -7.26 -27.26 12.21
C LYS A 104 -8.20 -26.10 11.91
N GLU A 105 -8.50 -25.31 12.94
CA GLU A 105 -9.25 -24.07 12.84
C GLU A 105 -8.34 -22.87 13.13
N TYR A 106 -8.49 -21.80 12.37
CA TYR A 106 -7.73 -20.56 12.50
C TYR A 106 -8.63 -19.47 13.05
N LYS A 107 -8.37 -19.04 14.28
CA LYS A 107 -9.12 -17.96 14.92
C LYS A 107 -8.54 -16.59 14.55
N PRO A 108 -9.35 -15.52 14.51
CA PRO A 108 -8.86 -14.17 14.33
C PRO A 108 -7.79 -13.81 15.36
N GLU A 109 -6.62 -13.39 14.89
CA GLU A 109 -5.49 -13.00 15.72
C GLU A 109 -5.43 -11.46 15.78
N VAL A 110 -5.47 -10.88 16.98
CA VAL A 110 -5.27 -9.44 17.17
C VAL A 110 -3.79 -9.15 17.11
N VAL A 111 -3.38 -8.31 16.15
CA VAL A 111 -1.98 -7.88 15.99
C VAL A 111 -1.75 -6.56 16.70
N ASP A 112 -2.78 -5.72 16.81
CA ASP A 112 -2.66 -4.40 17.42
C ASP A 112 -4.02 -3.85 17.86
N LYS A 113 -3.99 -2.89 18.79
CA LYS A 113 -5.16 -2.12 19.21
C LYS A 113 -4.77 -0.66 19.29
N LEU A 114 -5.38 0.13 18.42
CA LEU A 114 -5.24 1.58 18.41
C LEU A 114 -6.15 2.18 19.47
N ASP A 115 -5.58 3.02 20.33
CA ASP A 115 -6.35 3.87 21.24
C ASP A 115 -6.80 5.13 20.49
N ILE A 116 -7.97 5.04 19.86
CA ILE A 116 -8.57 6.13 19.09
C ILE A 116 -9.69 6.73 19.94
N PRO A 117 -9.65 8.03 20.26
CA PRO A 117 -10.77 8.70 20.92
C PRO A 117 -12.08 8.48 20.16
N GLU A 118 -13.15 8.13 20.87
CA GLU A 118 -14.42 7.75 20.25
C GLU A 118 -14.97 8.85 19.33
N ASP A 119 -14.87 10.11 19.76
CA ASP A 119 -15.30 11.27 18.96
C ASP A 119 -14.57 11.33 17.60
N TYR A 120 -13.28 10.97 17.57
CA TYR A 120 -12.50 10.96 16.33
C TYR A 120 -12.88 9.79 15.44
N LEU A 121 -13.04 8.61 16.03
CA LEU A 121 -13.48 7.43 15.30
C LEU A 121 -14.88 7.63 14.68
N GLN A 122 -15.80 8.23 15.43
CA GLN A 122 -17.14 8.54 14.95
C GLN A 122 -17.10 9.57 13.84
N ALA A 123 -16.31 10.65 13.98
CA ALA A 123 -16.13 11.64 12.92
C ALA A 123 -15.57 11.02 11.62
N ILE A 124 -14.61 10.09 11.73
CA ILE A 124 -14.07 9.35 10.59
C ILE A 124 -15.16 8.51 9.92
N LYS A 125 -15.91 7.71 10.70
CA LYS A 125 -16.99 6.85 10.17
C LYS A 125 -18.10 7.67 9.51
N ASP A 126 -18.49 8.79 10.10
CA ASP A 126 -19.48 9.71 9.54
C ASP A 126 -19.01 10.33 8.23
N GLY A 127 -17.74 10.75 8.17
CA GLY A 127 -17.12 11.24 6.95
C GLY A 127 -17.14 10.19 5.84
N MET A 128 -16.74 8.95 6.16
CA MET A 128 -16.77 7.82 5.23
C MET A 128 -18.19 7.51 4.74
N TYR A 129 -19.19 7.60 5.62
CA TYR A 129 -20.59 7.42 5.23
C TYR A 129 -21.07 8.53 4.28
N LYS A 130 -20.71 9.79 4.55
CA LYS A 130 -21.09 10.95 3.73
C LYS A 130 -20.45 10.94 2.34
N VAL A 131 -19.26 10.34 2.16
CA VAL A 131 -18.66 10.14 0.83
C VAL A 131 -19.60 9.37 -0.11
N ASN A 132 -20.35 8.41 0.44
CA ASN A 132 -21.23 7.52 -0.30
C ASN A 132 -22.68 8.03 -0.38
N THR A 133 -23.08 8.94 0.51
CA THR A 133 -24.50 9.30 0.70
C THR A 133 -24.82 10.78 0.54
N SER A 134 -23.83 11.67 0.55
CA SER A 134 -24.07 13.11 0.41
C SER A 134 -24.32 13.49 -1.06
N PRO A 135 -25.51 14.01 -1.43
CA PRO A 135 -25.82 14.35 -2.82
C PRO A 135 -25.02 15.54 -3.37
N SER A 136 -24.60 16.45 -2.48
CA SER A 136 -23.94 17.70 -2.88
C SER A 136 -22.43 17.57 -3.02
N ASN A 137 -21.79 16.66 -2.29
CA ASN A 137 -20.32 16.56 -2.24
C ASN A 137 -19.76 15.14 -1.97
N GLY A 138 -20.59 14.10 -2.01
CA GLY A 138 -20.12 12.72 -1.88
C GLY A 138 -19.44 12.25 -3.17
N THR A 139 -18.13 11.99 -3.11
CA THR A 139 -17.35 11.58 -4.30
C THR A 139 -17.74 10.22 -4.85
N ALA A 140 -18.37 9.35 -4.03
CA ALA A 140 -18.88 8.05 -4.45
C ALA A 140 -20.41 7.96 -4.42
N TYR A 141 -21.11 9.10 -4.28
CA TYR A 141 -22.57 9.17 -4.18
C TYR A 141 -23.28 8.43 -5.31
N LYS A 142 -22.86 8.66 -6.55
CA LYS A 142 -23.49 8.05 -7.73
C LYS A 142 -23.45 6.51 -7.72
N SER A 143 -22.47 5.92 -7.05
CA SER A 143 -22.29 4.47 -6.97
C SER A 143 -23.03 3.84 -5.80
N PHE A 144 -23.23 4.58 -4.69
CA PHE A 144 -23.66 3.99 -3.42
C PHE A 144 -24.93 4.60 -2.81
N ASN A 145 -25.51 5.67 -3.37
CA ASN A 145 -26.66 6.36 -2.77
C ASN A 145 -27.87 5.46 -2.49
N ASN A 146 -28.11 4.46 -3.35
CA ASN A 146 -29.23 3.53 -3.29
C ASN A 146 -28.78 2.12 -2.91
N PHE A 147 -27.60 1.98 -2.29
CA PHE A 147 -27.13 0.68 -1.84
C PHE A 147 -28.03 0.17 -0.69
N PRO A 148 -28.43 -1.12 -0.69
CA PRO A 148 -29.45 -1.64 0.23
C PRO A 148 -29.01 -1.68 1.71
N ILE A 149 -27.72 -1.49 1.97
CA ILE A 149 -27.16 -1.39 3.32
C ILE A 149 -26.33 -0.11 3.44
N LYS A 150 -26.23 0.42 4.66
CA LYS A 150 -25.38 1.58 4.94
C LYS A 150 -23.92 1.22 4.71
N VAL A 151 -23.24 2.00 3.87
CA VAL A 151 -21.84 1.77 3.49
C VAL A 151 -21.00 3.01 3.74
N GLY A 152 -19.86 2.83 4.41
CA GLY A 152 -18.81 3.84 4.48
C GLY A 152 -17.76 3.61 3.41
N GLY A 153 -17.18 4.67 2.86
CA GLY A 153 -16.13 4.60 1.85
C GLY A 153 -15.28 5.84 1.78
N LYS A 154 -14.18 5.76 1.03
CA LYS A 154 -13.34 6.90 0.69
C LYS A 154 -12.76 6.68 -0.71
N THR A 155 -12.68 7.75 -1.50
CA THR A 155 -12.03 7.74 -2.82
C THR A 155 -10.58 8.18 -2.72
N GLY A 156 -9.76 7.71 -3.66
CA GLY A 156 -8.35 8.05 -3.86
C GLY A 156 -7.96 7.79 -5.30
#